data_AF-A0AAN7R4P4-F1
#
_entry.id   AF-A0AAN7R4P4-F1
#
_cell.length_a   1.000
_cell.length_b   1.000
_cell.length_c   1.000
_cell.angle_alpha   90.00
_cell.angle_beta   90.00
_cell.angle_gamma   90.00
#
_symmetry.space_group_name_H-M   'P 1'
#
loop_
_entity.id
_entity.type
_entity.pdbx_description
1 polymer ?
#
loop_
_entity_poly.entity_id
_entity_poly.type
_entity_poly.pdbx_seq_one_letter_code
_entity_poly.pdbx_strand_id
1 'polypeptide(L)'
;MRSPSIPPISSRSLVSRLSSISPPNSTPGSKKEDAIRNQYEFFVQRMGGPPLYSQRKGHPALIGRHRPFPVTHLAAERWLQHMQQALDSTPEIDPDSKTKMMNFFRHTAFFLVAGDQLKYQSQQAPTCKHVHSK
;
A
#
# COMPACT_ATOMS: atom_id res chain seq x y z
N MET A 1 -48.20 5.50 37.61
CA MET A 1 -48.04 4.90 36.26
C MET A 1 -46.69 5.38 35.73
N ARG A 2 -45.67 4.52 35.65
CA ARG A 2 -44.30 4.88 35.23
C ARG A 2 -44.06 4.42 33.78
N SER A 3 -43.57 5.32 32.93
CA SER A 3 -43.15 5.03 31.55
C SER A 3 -42.01 3.99 31.51
N PRO A 4 -41.94 3.13 30.47
CA PRO A 4 -40.80 2.23 30.30
C PRO A 4 -39.59 3.01 29.77
N SER A 5 -38.48 2.92 30.52
CA SER A 5 -37.16 3.42 30.15
C SER A 5 -36.51 2.46 29.15
N ILE A 6 -36.17 2.95 27.96
CA ILE A 6 -35.41 2.20 26.95
C ILE A 6 -33.93 2.14 27.39
N PRO A 7 -33.27 0.97 27.46
CA PRO A 7 -31.85 0.90 27.79
C PRO A 7 -30.97 1.32 26.60
N PRO A 8 -29.78 1.91 26.83
CA PRO A 8 -28.87 2.29 25.76
C PRO A 8 -28.26 1.07 25.08
N ILE A 9 -28.30 1.06 23.75
CA ILE A 9 -27.68 0.02 22.90
C ILE A 9 -26.16 0.13 23.08
N SER A 10 -25.57 -0.84 23.77
CA SER A 10 -24.14 -0.95 23.95
C SER A 10 -23.44 -1.24 22.62
N SER A 11 -22.50 -0.38 22.22
CA SER A 11 -21.65 -0.47 21.03
C SER A 11 -20.82 -1.75 20.91
N ARG A 12 -20.88 -2.64 21.90
CA ARG A 12 -20.20 -3.95 21.92
C ARG A 12 -20.88 -5.01 21.04
N SER A 13 -22.16 -4.81 20.67
CA SER A 13 -22.94 -5.85 19.99
C SER A 13 -22.75 -5.93 18.47
N LEU A 14 -22.22 -4.89 17.81
CA LEU A 14 -22.02 -4.90 16.35
C LEU A 14 -20.67 -5.51 15.94
N VAL A 15 -19.63 -5.33 16.76
CA VAL A 15 -18.29 -5.87 16.47
C VAL A 15 -18.25 -7.39 16.61
N SER A 16 -19.08 -7.96 17.49
CA SER A 16 -19.10 -9.40 17.78
C SER A 16 -19.84 -10.24 16.72
N ARG A 17 -20.64 -9.64 15.83
CA ARG A 17 -21.45 -10.37 14.84
C ARG A 17 -20.80 -10.50 13.47
N LEU A 18 -19.73 -9.75 13.20
CA LEU A 18 -18.99 -9.86 11.93
C LEU A 18 -17.82 -10.85 11.99
N SER A 19 -17.44 -11.35 13.17
CA SER A 19 -16.39 -12.37 13.33
C SER A 19 -16.87 -13.81 13.14
N SER A 20 -18.19 -14.05 13.05
CA SER A 20 -18.78 -15.40 13.04
C SER A 20 -19.12 -15.95 11.65
N ILE A 21 -18.84 -15.22 10.57
CA ILE A 21 -19.06 -15.69 9.19
C ILE A 21 -17.72 -15.70 8.45
N SER A 22 -16.76 -16.46 8.97
CA SER A 22 -15.57 -16.84 8.21
C SER A 22 -15.36 -18.35 8.35
N PRO A 23 -15.17 -19.07 7.23
CA PRO A 23 -14.99 -20.53 7.26
C PRO A 23 -13.73 -20.91 8.05
N PRO A 24 -13.73 -22.05 8.76
CA PRO A 24 -12.66 -22.46 9.68
C PRO A 24 -11.34 -22.88 9.01
N ASN A 25 -11.10 -22.53 7.73
CA ASN A 25 -9.86 -22.84 7.03
C ASN A 25 -9.29 -21.68 6.17
N SER A 26 -9.70 -20.43 6.40
CA SER A 26 -8.96 -19.27 5.89
C SER A 26 -7.89 -18.87 6.91
N THR A 27 -6.63 -19.14 6.61
CA THR A 27 -5.50 -18.65 7.41
C THR A 27 -5.55 -17.11 7.50
N PRO A 28 -5.48 -16.51 8.68
CA PRO A 28 -5.35 -15.06 8.79
C PRO A 28 -4.02 -14.62 8.14
N GLY A 29 -4.10 -13.82 7.08
CA GLY A 29 -2.93 -13.14 6.51
C GLY A 29 -2.04 -13.99 5.59
N SER A 30 -2.53 -14.39 4.41
CA SER A 30 -1.57 -14.71 3.35
C SER A 30 -0.86 -13.42 2.92
N LYS A 31 0.36 -13.55 2.42
CA LYS A 31 1.19 -12.42 1.95
C LYS A 31 0.45 -11.55 0.92
N LYS A 32 -0.51 -12.13 0.18
CA LYS A 32 -1.31 -11.43 -0.82
C LYS A 32 -2.36 -10.51 -0.20
N GLU A 33 -3.16 -11.00 0.76
CA GLU A 33 -4.19 -10.17 1.40
C GLU A 33 -3.56 -9.00 2.15
N ASP A 34 -2.40 -9.22 2.79
CA ASP A 34 -1.64 -8.14 3.42
C ASP A 34 -1.14 -7.11 2.41
N ALA A 35 -0.67 -7.54 1.24
CA ALA A 35 -0.24 -6.63 0.18
C ALA A 35 -1.42 -5.80 -0.35
N ILE A 36 -2.57 -6.43 -0.59
CA ILE A 36 -3.81 -5.76 -1.02
C ILE A 36 -4.23 -4.71 0.02
N ARG A 37 -4.27 -5.10 1.30
CA ARG A 37 -4.63 -4.18 2.39
C ARG A 37 -3.66 -3.00 2.48
N ASN A 38 -2.35 -3.26 2.39
CA ASN A 38 -1.33 -2.20 2.43
C ASN A 38 -1.53 -1.20 1.28
N GLN A 39 -1.83 -1.69 0.07
CA GLN A 39 -2.04 -0.86 -1.10
C GLN A 39 -3.32 -0.01 -0.96
N TYR A 40 -4.43 -0.65 -0.59
CA TYR A 40 -5.71 0.03 -0.38
C TYR A 40 -5.61 1.13 0.68
N GLU A 41 -5.11 0.82 1.88
CA GLU A 41 -5.00 1.80 2.96
C GLU A 41 -4.10 2.97 2.58
N PHE A 42 -3.01 2.70 1.84
CA PHE A 42 -2.13 3.75 1.34
C PHE A 42 -2.86 4.67 0.34
N PHE A 43 -3.60 4.10 -0.62
CA PHE A 43 -4.33 4.90 -1.61
C PHE A 43 -5.48 5.69 -0.98
N VAL A 44 -6.26 5.10 -0.08
CA VAL A 44 -7.32 5.81 0.65
C VAL A 44 -6.74 7.04 1.33
N GLN A 45 -5.68 6.88 2.13
CA GLN A 45 -5.04 7.99 2.80
C GLN A 45 -4.46 9.02 1.80
N ARG A 46 -3.83 8.55 0.72
CA ARG A 46 -3.14 9.43 -0.24
C ARG A 46 -4.10 10.26 -1.09
N MET A 47 -5.32 9.76 -1.31
CA MET A 47 -6.38 10.38 -2.10
C MET A 47 -7.36 11.20 -1.25
N GLY A 48 -7.01 11.50 0.01
CA GLY A 48 -7.80 12.38 0.89
C GLY A 48 -8.78 11.68 1.83
N GLY A 49 -8.75 10.35 1.87
CA GLY A 49 -9.49 9.55 2.85
C GLY A 49 -8.82 9.51 4.23
N PRO A 50 -9.39 8.72 5.18
CA PRO A 50 -8.84 8.58 6.52
C PRO A 50 -7.41 8.01 6.51
N PRO A 51 -6.56 8.33 7.51
CA PRO A 51 -5.15 7.96 7.53
C PRO A 51 -4.91 6.51 7.99
N LEU A 52 -5.58 5.56 7.34
CA LEU A 52 -5.58 4.13 7.71
C LEU A 52 -4.17 3.53 7.67
N TYR A 53 -3.38 3.87 6.64
CA TYR A 53 -2.02 3.34 6.50
C TYR A 53 -1.12 3.82 7.64
N SER A 54 -1.13 5.13 7.91
CA SER A 54 -0.24 5.71 8.91
C SER A 54 -0.62 5.32 10.33
N GLN A 55 -1.90 5.15 10.63
CA GLN A 55 -2.34 4.63 11.93
C GLN A 55 -1.80 3.22 12.20
N ARG A 56 -1.70 2.37 11.17
CA ARG A 56 -1.27 0.98 11.34
C ARG A 56 0.23 0.74 11.13
N LYS A 57 0.82 1.39 10.13
CA LYS A 57 2.20 1.14 9.67
C LYS A 57 3.14 2.32 9.85
N GLY A 58 2.64 3.48 10.27
CA GLY A 58 3.41 4.71 10.38
C GLY A 58 3.74 5.34 9.03
N HIS A 59 4.93 5.90 8.89
CA HIS A 59 5.31 6.63 7.68
C HIS A 59 5.32 5.71 6.43
N PRO A 60 4.77 6.14 5.27
CA PRO A 60 4.76 5.35 4.04
C PRO A 60 6.14 4.88 3.59
N ALA A 61 7.15 5.76 3.69
CA ALA A 61 8.57 5.45 3.44
C ALA A 61 8.78 4.57 2.19
N LEU A 62 8.20 4.97 1.05
CA LEU A 62 8.02 4.10 -0.11
C LEU A 62 9.34 3.49 -0.60
N ILE A 63 10.38 4.29 -0.83
CA ILE A 63 11.71 3.78 -1.24
C ILE A 63 12.25 2.78 -0.20
N GLY A 64 12.21 3.13 1.08
CA GLY A 64 12.72 2.28 2.15
C GLY A 64 12.03 0.92 2.22
N ARG A 65 10.71 0.88 2.00
CA ARG A 65 9.91 -0.36 2.00
C ARG A 65 10.02 -1.16 0.70
N HIS A 66 10.38 -0.53 -0.41
CA HIS A 66 10.60 -1.20 -1.70
C HIS A 66 12.04 -1.67 -1.91
N ARG A 67 13.00 -1.23 -1.07
CA ARG A 67 14.42 -1.63 -1.12
C ARG A 67 14.68 -3.15 -1.27
N PRO A 68 13.91 -4.06 -0.65
CA PRO A 68 14.12 -5.51 -0.79
C PRO A 68 13.78 -6.06 -2.18
N PHE A 69 13.02 -5.32 -3.01
CA PHE A 69 12.55 -5.78 -4.31
C PHE A 69 13.32 -5.09 -5.44
N PRO A 70 13.67 -5.79 -6.54
CA PRO A 70 14.25 -5.16 -7.71
C PRO A 70 13.16 -4.38 -8.47
N VAL A 71 13.13 -3.05 -8.31
CA VAL A 71 12.15 -2.19 -8.97
C VAL A 71 12.76 -1.61 -10.25
N THR A 72 12.93 -2.47 -11.25
CA THR A 72 13.48 -2.09 -12.56
C THR A 72 12.46 -1.29 -13.38
N HIS A 73 12.92 -0.64 -14.45
CA HIS A 73 12.05 0.05 -15.41
C HIS A 73 10.96 -0.89 -15.96
N LEU A 74 11.34 -2.12 -16.34
CA LEU A 74 10.41 -3.14 -16.83
C LEU A 74 9.39 -3.55 -15.76
N ALA A 75 9.82 -3.70 -14.50
CA ALA A 75 8.93 -4.02 -13.39
C ALA A 75 7.90 -2.89 -13.14
N ALA A 76 8.34 -1.63 -13.23
CA ALA A 76 7.47 -0.47 -13.12
C ALA A 76 6.42 -0.42 -14.25
N GLU A 77 6.82 -0.64 -15.50
CA GLU A 77 5.89 -0.71 -16.63
C GLU A 77 4.87 -1.85 -16.46
N ARG A 78 5.32 -3.03 -16.04
CA ARG A 78 4.42 -4.17 -15.78
C ARG A 78 3.41 -3.85 -14.67
N TRP A 79 3.84 -3.18 -13.61
CA TRP A 79 2.95 -2.74 -12.55
C TRP A 79 1.92 -1.72 -13.06
N LEU A 80 2.34 -0.75 -13.89
CA LEU A 80 1.45 0.24 -14.49
C LEU A 80 0.40 -0.41 -15.43
N GLN A 81 0.77 -1.45 -16.17
CA GLN A 81 -0.19 -2.22 -16.97
C GLN A 81 -1.30 -2.82 -16.10
N HIS A 82 -0.95 -3.42 -14.95
CA HIS A 82 -1.95 -3.96 -14.03
C HIS A 82 -2.82 -2.88 -13.40
N MET A 83 -2.26 -1.72 -13.05
CA MET A 83 -3.03 -0.59 -12.53
C MET A 83 -3.99 -0.03 -13.58
N GLN A 84 -3.56 0.07 -14.84
CA GLN A 84 -4.44 0.50 -15.95
C GLN A 84 -5.61 -0.46 -16.12
N GLN A 85 -5.34 -1.77 -16.20
CA GLN A 85 -6.38 -2.80 -16.29
C GLN A 85 -7.36 -2.74 -15.13
N ALA A 86 -6.88 -2.52 -13.90
CA ALA A 86 -7.73 -2.40 -12.73
C ALA A 86 -8.64 -1.15 -12.78
N LEU A 87 -8.13 -0.02 -13.28
CA LEU A 87 -8.96 1.17 -13.49
C LEU A 87 -9.97 0.95 -14.61
N ASP A 88 -9.58 0.31 -15.70
CA ASP A 88 -10.47 0.02 -16.82
C ASP A 88 -11.62 -0.90 -16.40
N SER A 89 -11.37 -1.87 -15.51
CA SER A 89 -12.41 -2.75 -14.98
C SER A 89 -13.27 -2.15 -13.87
N THR A 90 -13.03 -0.89 -13.47
CA THR A 90 -13.80 -0.20 -12.41
C THR A 90 -14.67 0.90 -13.03
N PRO A 91 -15.97 0.66 -13.27
CA PRO A 91 -16.87 1.62 -13.92
C PRO A 91 -17.25 2.81 -13.04
N GLU A 92 -17.10 2.71 -11.72
CA GLU A 92 -17.49 3.75 -10.76
C GLU A 92 -16.53 4.95 -10.72
N ILE A 93 -15.34 4.81 -11.29
CA ILE A 93 -14.34 5.88 -11.36
C ILE A 93 -14.52 6.62 -12.68
N ASP A 94 -14.69 7.94 -12.62
CA ASP A 94 -14.84 8.78 -13.80
C ASP A 94 -13.52 8.91 -14.60
N PRO A 95 -13.56 9.24 -15.90
CA PRO A 95 -12.36 9.31 -16.74
C PRO A 95 -11.29 10.30 -16.25
N ASP A 96 -11.68 11.46 -15.72
CA ASP A 96 -10.72 12.47 -15.24
C ASP A 96 -10.00 11.98 -13.98
N SER A 97 -10.73 11.34 -13.05
CA SER A 97 -10.15 10.65 -11.91
C SER A 97 -9.18 9.54 -12.36
N LYS A 98 -9.54 8.73 -13.36
CA LYS A 98 -8.63 7.68 -13.91
C LYS A 98 -7.33 8.30 -14.42
N THR A 99 -7.40 9.40 -15.17
CA THR A 99 -6.21 10.11 -15.67
C THR A 99 -5.33 10.62 -14.53
N LYS A 100 -5.92 11.28 -13.52
CA LYS A 100 -5.19 11.78 -12.34
C LYS A 100 -4.52 10.65 -11.56
N MET A 101 -5.24 9.55 -11.34
CA MET A 101 -4.71 8.36 -10.68
C MET A 101 -3.55 7.76 -11.46
N MET A 102 -3.69 7.62 -12.79
CA MET A 102 -2.64 7.03 -13.62
C MET A 102 -1.39 7.91 -13.68
N ASN A 103 -1.54 9.24 -13.72
CA ASN A 103 -0.41 10.18 -13.61
C ASN A 103 0.33 10.01 -12.28
N PHE A 104 -0.41 9.91 -11.18
CA PHE A 104 0.17 9.65 -9.86
C PHE A 104 0.90 8.30 -9.80
N PHE A 105 0.28 7.23 -10.31
CA PHE A 105 0.88 5.90 -10.36
C PHE A 105 2.15 5.88 -11.20
N ARG A 106 2.14 6.48 -12.38
CA ARG A 106 3.30 6.57 -13.28
C ARG A 106 4.45 7.31 -12.60
N HIS A 107 4.18 8.48 -12.02
CA HIS A 107 5.19 9.24 -11.30
C HIS A 107 5.78 8.44 -10.13
N THR A 108 4.93 7.81 -9.32
CA THR A 108 5.36 7.02 -8.15
C THR A 108 6.17 5.79 -8.55
N ALA A 109 5.79 5.08 -9.61
CA ALA A 109 6.51 3.92 -10.09
C ALA A 109 7.94 4.28 -10.53
N PHE A 110 8.11 5.34 -11.31
CA PHE A 110 9.44 5.79 -11.73
C PHE A 110 10.26 6.46 -10.63
N PHE A 111 9.62 7.08 -9.63
CA PHE A 111 10.29 7.51 -8.40
C PHE A 111 10.91 6.33 -7.64
N LEU A 112 10.24 5.17 -7.60
CA LEU A 112 10.79 3.96 -7.01
C LEU A 112 11.94 3.36 -7.83
N VAL A 113 11.85 3.41 -9.17
CA VAL A 113 12.95 3.00 -10.06
C VAL A 113 14.20 3.84 -9.78
N ALA A 114 14.06 5.17 -9.68
CA ALA A 114 15.16 6.05 -9.31
C ALA A 114 15.74 5.69 -7.94
N GLY A 115 14.88 5.39 -6.96
CA GLY A 115 15.30 4.93 -5.63
C GLY A 115 16.09 3.60 -5.66
N ASP A 116 15.72 2.66 -6.52
CA ASP A 116 16.43 1.39 -6.69
C ASP A 116 17.78 1.57 -7.41
N GLN A 117 17.85 2.45 -8.42
CA GLN A 117 19.11 2.79 -9.10
C GLN A 117 20.16 3.37 -8.15
N LEU A 118 19.75 4.24 -7.20
CA LEU A 118 20.66 4.80 -6.19
C LEU A 118 21.24 3.72 -5.26
N LYS A 119 20.48 2.68 -4.94
CA LYS A 119 20.98 1.53 -4.17
C LYS A 119 22.13 0.84 -4.92
N TYR A 120 21.99 0.58 -6.22
CA TYR A 120 23.06 -0.02 -7.02
C TYR A 120 24.31 0.85 -7.09
N GLN A 121 24.16 2.17 -7.14
CA GLN A 121 25.30 3.09 -7.13
C GLN A 121 26.03 3.07 -5.77
N SER A 122 25.29 3.06 -4.67
CA SER A 122 25.88 3.00 -3.32
C SER A 122 26.62 1.69 -3.02
N GLN A 123 26.21 0.58 -3.66
CA GLN A 123 26.84 -0.73 -3.52
C GLN A 123 28.08 -0.91 -4.41
N GLN A 124 28.24 -0.09 -5.44
CA GLN A 124 29.36 -0.14 -6.39
C GLN A 124 30.47 0.88 -6.08
N ALA A 125 30.39 1.59 -4.96
CA ALA A 125 31.46 2.49 -4.52
C ALA A 125 32.77 1.70 -4.35
N PRO A 126 33.87 2.10 -5.01
CA PRO A 126 35.13 1.38 -4.90
C PRO A 126 35.62 1.44 -3.45
N THR A 127 35.85 0.29 -2.84
CA THR A 127 36.58 0.22 -1.57
C THR A 127 37.96 0.81 -1.84
N CYS A 128 38.23 2.02 -1.34
CA CYS A 128 39.58 2.57 -1.33
C CYS A 128 40.45 1.61 -0.51
N LYS A 129 41.14 0.70 -1.18
CA LYS A 129 42.22 -0.08 -0.56
C LYS A 129 43.28 0.94 -0.17
N HIS A 130 43.33 1.28 1.12
CA HIS A 130 44.42 2.04 1.70
C HIS A 130 45.69 1.22 1.51
N VAL A 131 46.46 1.54 0.46
CA VAL A 131 47.82 1.04 0.29
C VAL A 131 48.65 1.73 1.38
N HIS A 132 48.86 1.04 2.50
CA HIS A 132 49.91 1.45 3.45
C HIS A 132 51.24 1.13 2.79
N SER A 133 51.90 2.19 2.30
CA SER A 133 53.28 2.14 1.85
C SER A 133 54.18 2.53 3.01
N LYS A 134 54.93 1.57 3.56
CA LYS A 134 56.26 1.73 4.16
C LYS A 134 56.99 0.39 4.13
#